data_AF-A0A1Q6GBB9-F1
#
_entry.id   AF-A0A1Q6GBB9-F1
#
_cell.length_a   1.000
_cell.length_b   1.000
_cell.length_c   1.000
_cell.angle_alpha   90.00
_cell.angle_beta   90.00
_cell.angle_gamma   90.00
#
_symmetry.space_group_name_H-M   'P 1'
#
loop_
_entity.id
_entity.type
_entity.pdbx_description
1 polymer ?
#
loop_
_entity_poly.entity_id
_entity_poly.type
_entity_poly.pdbx_seq_one_letter_code
_entity_poly.pdbx_strand_id
1 'polypeptide(L)'
;MKYIKYLPIALMLCLCSCKSGNATSQATDIPQDSIKTFTLPAIPAMLNTPELRADFLVRHYWDNVNFADTNYIHHPDITEQAWADYCDILNHVPLRTAQEVMKETIQKTEVERKMFDHITELADKYLYDPNSPLRNEEFYIPVLEAMVASPILSETEKIRPQARLELAQKNRVGTKALDFTYTLASGAQGTLYQIKSDYTLLFINNPGCHACTETIEALKSIPMVSELIKKKKLTILSLYPDEELDEWRKHRSEFPAEWINGYDKSFTIKTKNLYDLKAIPTLYLLDANKKVLLKDATTQAIYDNLPMQ
;
A
#
# COMPACT_ATOMS: atom_id res chain seq x y z
N MET A 1 13.56 65.27 -16.90
CA MET A 1 13.83 66.73 -16.87
C MET A 1 13.54 67.25 -15.47
N LYS A 2 14.59 67.80 -14.82
CA LYS A 2 14.63 68.82 -13.76
C LYS A 2 13.70 68.72 -12.51
N TYR A 3 14.39 68.47 -11.40
CA TYR A 3 14.23 68.95 -10.01
C TYR A 3 13.47 70.28 -9.78
N ILE A 4 12.98 70.44 -8.53
CA ILE A 4 13.07 71.60 -7.58
C ILE A 4 11.73 71.79 -6.84
N LYS A 5 11.55 72.17 -5.55
CA LYS A 5 12.30 72.27 -4.26
C LYS A 5 11.26 72.82 -3.21
N TYR A 6 11.53 72.58 -1.91
CA TYR A 6 11.16 73.35 -0.67
C TYR A 6 9.76 73.30 0.01
N LEU A 7 9.78 72.76 1.26
CA LEU A 7 9.25 73.19 2.59
C LEU A 7 8.67 74.63 2.74
N PRO A 8 8.04 75.08 3.88
CA PRO A 8 7.58 74.46 5.15
C PRO A 8 6.17 74.96 5.66
N ILE A 9 5.84 74.71 6.95
CA ILE A 9 4.86 75.40 7.86
C ILE A 9 3.47 74.69 7.92
N ALA A 10 2.81 74.39 9.05
CA ALA A 10 2.87 74.86 10.43
C ALA A 10 2.37 73.81 11.45
N LEU A 11 2.86 73.97 12.67
CA LEU A 11 2.34 73.51 13.96
C LEU A 11 0.80 73.62 14.09
N MET A 12 0.14 72.57 14.62
CA MET A 12 -0.91 72.79 15.62
C MET A 12 -0.94 71.61 16.61
N LEU A 13 -0.51 71.91 17.83
CA LEU A 13 -0.69 71.09 19.02
C LEU A 13 -2.17 71.05 19.39
N CYS A 14 -2.77 69.86 19.39
CA CYS A 14 -3.99 69.60 20.16
C CYS A 14 -3.65 68.62 21.28
N LEU A 15 -3.43 69.19 22.46
CA LEU A 15 -3.44 68.49 23.74
C LEU A 15 -4.89 68.14 24.08
N CYS A 16 -5.25 66.86 24.02
CA CYS A 16 -6.41 66.33 24.71
C CYS A 16 -5.96 65.19 25.62
N SER A 17 -5.81 65.54 26.89
CA SER A 17 -5.73 64.59 28.00
C SER A 17 -7.11 63.97 28.27
N CYS A 18 -7.07 62.80 28.93
CA CYS A 18 -8.15 62.06 29.60
C CYS A 18 -8.82 60.92 28.80
N LYS A 19 -8.31 59.70 28.95
CA LYS A 19 -8.80 58.74 29.98
C LYS A 19 -8.02 57.43 29.87
N SER A 20 -7.46 56.99 30.99
CA SER A 20 -6.95 55.64 31.21
C SER A 20 -8.09 54.63 31.11
N GLY A 21 -8.30 54.07 29.92
CA GLY A 21 -9.01 52.81 29.75
C GLY A 21 -7.98 51.69 29.79
N ASN A 22 -8.08 50.81 30.78
CA ASN A 22 -7.37 49.53 30.76
C ASN A 22 -7.84 48.76 29.53
N ALA A 23 -7.10 48.85 28.42
CA ALA A 23 -7.18 47.88 27.36
C ALA A 23 -6.53 46.61 27.89
N THR A 24 -7.34 45.69 28.39
CA THR A 24 -6.94 44.30 28.60
C THR A 24 -6.42 43.80 27.27
N SER A 25 -5.10 43.70 27.12
CA SER A 25 -4.49 43.00 26.02
C SER A 25 -4.93 41.55 26.16
N GLN A 26 -5.98 41.15 25.45
CA GLN A 26 -6.18 39.75 25.14
C GLN A 26 -4.95 39.36 24.32
N ALA A 27 -3.98 38.74 25.00
CA ALA A 27 -3.01 37.92 24.33
C ALA A 27 -3.82 36.93 23.51
N THR A 28 -3.85 37.12 22.19
CA THR A 28 -4.14 36.03 21.29
C THR A 28 -3.08 34.99 21.57
N ASP A 29 -3.42 33.97 22.36
CA ASP A 29 -2.66 32.73 22.44
C ASP A 29 -2.56 32.21 21.01
N ILE A 30 -1.47 32.55 20.33
CA ILE A 30 -1.06 31.85 19.14
C ILE A 30 -0.76 30.44 19.66
N PRO A 31 -1.46 29.39 19.19
CA PRO A 31 -1.16 28.02 19.61
C PRO A 31 0.33 27.79 19.40
N GLN A 32 1.07 27.65 20.50
CA GLN A 32 2.50 27.43 20.42
C GLN A 32 2.70 26.04 19.83
N ASP A 33 3.28 25.99 18.65
CA ASP A 33 3.58 24.75 17.95
C ASP A 33 4.54 23.89 18.80
N SER A 34 3.98 22.86 19.42
CA SER A 34 4.65 22.00 20.39
C SER A 34 5.28 20.77 19.74
N ILE A 35 4.93 20.47 18.49
CA ILE A 35 5.36 19.26 17.80
C ILE A 35 6.66 19.56 17.05
N LYS A 36 7.76 19.03 17.57
CA LYS A 36 9.09 19.12 16.93
C LYS A 36 9.64 17.77 16.52
N THR A 37 9.20 16.71 17.20
CA THR A 37 9.64 15.32 17.00
C THR A 37 8.56 14.35 17.44
N PHE A 38 8.50 13.18 16.80
CA PHE A 38 7.74 12.05 17.28
C PHE A 38 8.46 11.38 18.47
N THR A 39 7.74 11.06 19.55
CA THR A 39 8.34 10.53 20.79
C THR A 39 7.86 9.09 21.05
N LEU A 40 8.76 8.13 20.92
CA LEU A 40 8.49 6.72 21.19
C LEU A 40 8.26 6.44 22.69
N PRO A 41 7.49 5.40 23.05
CA PRO A 41 7.37 4.95 24.43
C PRO A 41 8.69 4.40 24.96
N ALA A 42 8.97 4.61 26.24
CA ALA A 42 10.13 4.02 26.90
C ALA A 42 9.91 2.52 27.12
N ILE A 43 10.70 1.67 26.44
CA ILE A 43 10.61 0.21 26.58
C ILE A 43 11.11 -0.21 27.98
N PRO A 44 10.29 -0.90 28.80
CA PRO A 44 10.70 -1.35 30.12
C PRO A 44 11.96 -2.22 30.09
N ALA A 45 12.92 -1.95 30.98
CA ALA A 45 14.20 -2.66 31.03
C ALA A 45 14.06 -4.17 31.32
N MET A 46 12.93 -4.60 31.89
CA MET A 46 12.62 -6.01 32.12
C MET A 46 12.31 -6.81 30.83
N LEU A 47 11.96 -6.13 29.73
CA LEU A 47 11.73 -6.77 28.43
C LEU A 47 13.09 -6.98 27.75
N ASN A 48 13.63 -8.20 27.91
CA ASN A 48 15.00 -8.55 27.59
C ASN A 48 15.18 -9.35 26.30
N THR A 49 14.10 -9.76 25.63
CA THR A 49 14.18 -10.43 24.32
C THR A 49 13.72 -9.51 23.19
N PRO A 50 14.26 -9.64 21.97
CA PRO A 50 13.81 -8.86 20.81
C PRO A 50 12.30 -8.95 20.56
N GLU A 51 11.72 -10.14 20.72
CA GLU A 51 10.30 -10.40 20.47
C GLU A 51 9.40 -9.65 21.46
N LEU A 52 9.74 -9.68 22.76
CA LEU A 52 9.01 -8.96 23.79
C LEU A 52 9.10 -7.45 23.60
N ARG A 53 10.25 -6.96 23.15
CA ARG A 53 10.48 -5.53 22.89
C ARG A 53 9.72 -5.06 21.65
N ALA A 54 9.69 -5.88 20.60
CA ALA A 54 8.92 -5.60 19.39
C ALA A 54 7.40 -5.60 19.67
N ASP A 55 6.89 -6.62 20.38
CA ASP A 55 5.47 -6.69 20.77
C ASP A 55 5.06 -5.48 21.64
N PHE A 56 5.89 -5.09 22.61
CA PHE A 56 5.65 -3.87 23.38
C PHE A 56 5.64 -2.63 22.47
N LEU A 57 6.65 -2.47 21.62
CA LEU A 57 6.80 -1.27 20.81
C LEU A 57 5.62 -1.08 19.86
N VAL A 58 5.15 -2.12 19.17
CA VAL A 58 4.00 -1.98 18.25
C VAL A 58 2.70 -1.65 18.96
N ARG A 59 2.50 -2.15 20.19
CA ARG A 59 1.29 -1.89 21.00
C ARG A 59 1.24 -0.48 21.58
N HIS A 60 2.41 0.04 21.95
CA HIS A 60 2.56 1.32 22.65
C HIS A 60 3.08 2.44 21.75
N TYR A 61 3.29 2.16 20.45
CA TYR A 61 3.94 3.07 19.51
C TYR A 61 3.32 4.47 19.52
N TRP A 62 1.99 4.52 19.57
CA TRP A 62 1.19 5.73 19.50
C TRP A 62 0.75 6.29 20.86
N ASP A 63 1.26 5.77 21.99
CA ASP A 63 0.80 6.15 23.34
C ASP A 63 1.04 7.63 23.68
N ASN A 64 2.10 8.22 23.11
CA ASN A 64 2.41 9.64 23.30
C ASN A 64 1.73 10.56 22.28
N VAL A 65 0.86 10.03 21.40
CA VAL A 65 0.12 10.81 20.41
C VAL A 65 -1.32 11.03 20.89
N ASN A 66 -1.71 12.30 20.93
CA ASN A 66 -3.10 12.68 21.08
C ASN A 66 -3.75 12.76 19.70
N PHE A 67 -4.51 11.73 19.31
CA PHE A 67 -5.19 11.71 18.00
C PHE A 67 -6.30 12.77 17.84
N ALA A 68 -6.74 13.42 18.92
CA ALA A 68 -7.64 14.56 18.83
C ALA A 68 -6.90 15.88 18.49
N ASP A 69 -5.57 15.90 18.55
CA ASP A 69 -4.77 17.07 18.18
C ASP A 69 -4.42 17.05 16.69
N THR A 70 -4.98 17.99 15.94
CA THR A 70 -4.71 18.14 14.50
C THR A 70 -3.34 18.74 14.18
N ASN A 71 -2.54 19.16 15.17
CA ASN A 71 -1.22 19.72 14.93
C ASN A 71 -0.29 18.74 14.19
N TYR A 72 -0.43 17.43 14.42
CA TYR A 72 0.33 16.40 13.68
C TYR A 72 0.07 16.46 12.16
N ILE A 73 -1.09 16.94 11.73
CA ILE A 73 -1.43 17.12 10.31
C ILE A 73 -0.66 18.30 9.70
N HIS A 74 -0.31 19.30 10.52
CA HIS A 74 0.49 20.45 10.10
C HIS A 74 2.00 20.16 10.08
N HIS A 75 2.41 18.98 10.56
CA HIS A 75 3.78 18.46 10.51
C HIS A 75 3.86 17.16 9.70
N PRO A 76 3.56 17.21 8.39
CA PRO A 76 3.43 16.02 7.56
C PRO A 76 4.72 15.18 7.57
N ASP A 77 5.91 15.80 7.55
CA ASP A 77 7.18 15.07 7.57
C ASP A 77 7.36 14.22 8.84
N ILE A 78 6.93 14.72 10.01
CA ILE A 78 7.04 14.02 11.29
C ILE A 78 6.05 12.86 11.34
N THR A 79 4.80 13.13 11.00
CA THR A 79 3.72 12.13 11.09
C THR A 79 3.87 11.05 10.04
N GLU A 80 4.30 11.41 8.83
CA GLU A 80 4.55 10.48 7.74
C GLU A 80 5.73 9.56 8.06
N GLN A 81 6.86 10.10 8.57
CA GLN A 81 7.98 9.26 8.98
C GLN A 81 7.59 8.33 10.14
N ALA A 82 6.85 8.83 11.14
CA ALA A 82 6.35 8.00 12.22
C ALA A 82 5.44 6.87 11.72
N TRP A 83 4.61 7.12 10.70
CA TRP A 83 3.79 6.10 10.06
C TRP A 83 4.62 5.07 9.28
N ALA A 84 5.62 5.50 8.51
CA ALA A 84 6.51 4.61 7.78
C ALA A 84 7.31 3.71 8.73
N ASP A 85 7.86 4.28 9.80
CA ASP A 85 8.55 3.55 10.86
C ASP A 85 7.61 2.55 11.56
N TYR A 86 6.35 2.94 11.80
CA TYR A 86 5.33 2.03 12.33
C TYR A 86 5.09 0.84 11.40
N CYS A 87 4.93 1.09 10.10
CA CYS A 87 4.76 0.04 9.10
C CYS A 87 5.95 -0.94 9.07
N ASP A 88 7.18 -0.44 9.22
CA ASP A 88 8.38 -1.26 9.24
C ASP A 88 8.43 -2.18 10.47
N ILE A 89 8.20 -1.63 11.67
CA ILE A 89 8.30 -2.41 12.92
C ILE A 89 7.23 -3.52 13.03
N LEU A 90 6.10 -3.40 12.34
CA LEU A 90 5.07 -4.44 12.29
C LEU A 90 5.56 -5.74 11.66
N ASN A 91 6.64 -5.71 10.87
CA ASN A 91 7.27 -6.91 10.32
C ASN A 91 8.01 -7.74 11.37
N HIS A 92 8.21 -7.22 12.59
CA HIS A 92 8.93 -7.89 13.67
C HIS A 92 8.02 -8.58 14.70
N VAL A 93 6.71 -8.65 14.43
CA VAL A 93 5.74 -9.35 15.28
C VAL A 93 4.93 -10.36 14.45
N PRO A 94 4.26 -11.34 15.08
CA PRO A 94 3.36 -12.23 14.35
C PRO A 94 2.29 -11.43 13.58
N LEU A 95 1.96 -11.87 12.36
CA LEU A 95 1.02 -11.16 11.48
C LEU A 95 -0.31 -10.84 12.18
N ARG A 96 -0.82 -11.77 13.00
CA ARG A 96 -2.03 -11.56 13.79
C ARG A 96 -1.90 -10.36 14.74
N THR A 97 -0.79 -10.25 15.47
CA THR A 97 -0.52 -9.10 16.34
C THR A 97 -0.47 -7.81 15.53
N ALA A 98 0.23 -7.80 14.40
CA ALA A 98 0.32 -6.63 13.52
C ALA A 98 -1.06 -6.17 13.03
N GLN A 99 -1.91 -7.12 12.62
CA GLN A 99 -3.28 -6.83 12.17
C GLN A 99 -4.17 -6.27 13.29
N GLU A 100 -4.05 -6.84 14.50
CA GLU A 100 -4.77 -6.36 15.69
C GLU A 100 -4.38 -4.91 16.02
N VAL A 101 -3.08 -4.60 16.17
CA VAL A 101 -2.63 -3.25 16.55
C VAL A 101 -2.83 -2.22 15.43
N MET A 102 -2.75 -2.61 14.16
CA MET A 102 -3.08 -1.74 13.02
C MET A 102 -4.55 -1.31 13.09
N LYS A 103 -5.45 -2.27 13.28
CA LYS A 103 -6.89 -2.00 13.41
C LYS A 103 -7.20 -1.06 14.58
N GLU A 104 -6.63 -1.35 15.75
CA GLU A 104 -6.77 -0.50 16.94
C GLU A 104 -6.24 0.91 16.71
N THR A 105 -5.11 1.06 16.01
CA THR A 105 -4.53 2.37 15.66
C THR A 105 -5.49 3.19 14.82
N ILE A 106 -6.06 2.61 13.75
CA ILE A 106 -7.04 3.32 12.91
C ILE A 106 -8.28 3.71 13.74
N GLN A 107 -8.79 2.82 14.59
CA GLN A 107 -9.93 3.13 15.46
C GLN A 107 -9.65 4.29 16.43
N LYS A 108 -8.43 4.38 17.00
CA LYS A 108 -8.04 5.49 17.87
C LYS A 108 -8.10 6.85 17.17
N THR A 109 -7.96 6.89 15.84
CA THR A 109 -8.03 8.15 15.06
C THR A 109 -9.46 8.66 14.86
N GLU A 110 -10.49 7.85 15.12
CA GLU A 110 -11.90 8.23 14.91
C GLU A 110 -12.38 9.39 15.79
N VAL A 111 -11.61 9.73 16.83
CA VAL A 111 -11.89 10.86 17.74
C VAL A 111 -11.85 12.22 17.05
N GLU A 112 -11.13 12.35 15.92
CA GLU A 112 -11.04 13.57 15.13
C GLU A 112 -11.01 13.22 13.64
N ARG A 113 -12.03 13.67 12.91
CA ARG A 113 -12.24 13.27 11.51
C ARG A 113 -11.04 13.57 10.61
N LYS A 114 -10.42 14.74 10.77
CA LYS A 114 -9.25 15.11 9.96
C LYS A 114 -8.06 14.20 10.21
N MET A 115 -7.88 13.74 11.45
CA MET A 115 -6.81 12.81 11.80
C MET A 115 -7.07 11.44 11.18
N PHE A 116 -8.31 10.95 11.27
CA PHE A 116 -8.72 9.71 10.64
C PHE A 116 -8.48 9.72 9.12
N ASP A 117 -8.90 10.79 8.43
CA ASP A 117 -8.67 10.92 6.99
C ASP A 117 -7.18 10.95 6.66
N HIS A 118 -6.38 11.70 7.43
CA HIS A 118 -4.94 11.80 7.21
C HIS A 118 -4.21 10.46 7.38
N ILE A 119 -4.50 9.72 8.47
CA ILE A 119 -3.86 8.43 8.73
C ILE A 119 -4.31 7.37 7.73
N THR A 120 -5.58 7.36 7.31
CA THR A 120 -6.05 6.41 6.28
C THR A 120 -5.51 6.75 4.89
N GLU A 121 -5.21 8.01 4.58
CA GLU A 121 -4.49 8.41 3.37
C GLU A 121 -3.03 7.92 3.39
N LEU A 122 -2.34 8.04 4.53
CA LEU A 122 -1.00 7.45 4.70
C LEU A 122 -1.03 5.93 4.57
N ALA A 123 -2.05 5.26 5.10
CA ALA A 123 -2.23 3.83 4.93
C ALA A 123 -2.40 3.45 3.44
N ASP A 124 -3.19 4.20 2.67
CA ASP A 124 -3.34 3.99 1.22
C ASP A 124 -1.99 4.16 0.51
N LYS A 125 -1.30 5.29 0.77
CA LYS A 125 -0.01 5.63 0.18
C LYS A 125 1.06 4.58 0.43
N TYR A 126 1.17 4.07 1.66
CA TYR A 126 2.27 3.19 2.05
C TYR A 126 1.95 1.71 1.90
N LEU A 127 0.72 1.29 2.19
CA LEU A 127 0.39 -0.14 2.26
C LEU A 127 -0.34 -0.66 1.02
N TYR A 128 -0.94 0.22 0.21
CA TYR A 128 -1.74 -0.16 -0.97
C TYR A 128 -1.17 0.31 -2.31
N ASP A 129 -0.58 1.51 -2.37
CA ASP A 129 0.01 2.04 -3.62
C ASP A 129 1.05 1.06 -4.18
N PRO A 130 0.94 0.62 -5.45
CA PRO A 130 1.86 -0.35 -6.03
C PRO A 130 3.30 0.14 -6.15
N ASN A 131 3.52 1.47 -6.13
CA ASN A 131 4.85 2.06 -6.17
C ASN A 131 5.49 2.16 -4.77
N SER A 132 4.72 1.89 -3.71
CA SER A 132 5.26 1.89 -2.36
C SER A 132 6.18 0.67 -2.12
N PRO A 133 7.40 0.88 -1.60
CA PRO A 133 8.25 -0.22 -1.16
C PRO A 133 7.72 -0.90 0.11
N LEU A 134 6.85 -0.23 0.87
CA LEU A 134 6.23 -0.75 2.10
C LEU A 134 4.87 -1.43 1.84
N ARG A 135 4.48 -1.61 0.57
CA ARG A 135 3.17 -2.19 0.23
C ARG A 135 3.00 -3.54 0.91
N ASN A 136 1.87 -3.73 1.59
CA ASN A 136 1.56 -4.96 2.28
C ASN A 136 0.03 -5.07 2.45
N GLU A 137 -0.60 -5.87 1.59
CA GLU A 137 -2.06 -6.03 1.62
C GLU A 137 -2.54 -6.63 2.94
N GLU A 138 -1.76 -7.50 3.58
CA GLU A 138 -2.13 -8.09 4.87
C GLU A 138 -2.14 -7.07 6.03
N PHE A 139 -1.37 -5.97 5.91
CA PHE A 139 -1.44 -4.82 6.82
C PHE A 139 -2.51 -3.80 6.40
N TYR A 140 -2.85 -3.72 5.12
CA TYR A 140 -3.89 -2.80 4.65
C TYR A 140 -5.32 -3.32 4.88
N ILE A 141 -5.54 -4.64 4.87
CA ILE A 141 -6.83 -5.26 5.19
C ILE A 141 -7.45 -4.78 6.52
N PRO A 142 -6.75 -4.79 7.67
CA PRO A 142 -7.32 -4.29 8.93
C PRO A 142 -7.65 -2.79 8.89
N VAL A 143 -6.94 -1.99 8.07
CA VAL A 143 -7.29 -0.58 7.84
C VAL A 143 -8.64 -0.49 7.12
N LEU A 144 -8.81 -1.25 6.03
CA LEU A 144 -10.07 -1.31 5.29
C LEU A 144 -11.23 -1.79 6.18
N GLU A 145 -11.01 -2.81 7.00
CA GLU A 145 -12.01 -3.30 7.95
C GLU A 145 -12.41 -2.22 8.96
N ALA A 146 -11.44 -1.47 9.51
CA ALA A 146 -11.71 -0.37 10.43
C ALA A 146 -12.51 0.74 9.73
N MET A 147 -12.13 1.13 8.50
CA MET A 147 -12.88 2.11 7.72
C MET A 147 -14.32 1.66 7.45
N VAL A 148 -14.54 0.43 7.00
CA VAL A 148 -15.89 -0.09 6.75
C VAL A 148 -16.74 -0.09 8.03
N ALA A 149 -16.15 -0.46 9.17
CA ALA A 149 -16.83 -0.48 10.46
C ALA A 149 -17.03 0.90 11.10
N SER A 150 -16.32 1.92 10.60
CA SER A 150 -16.24 3.23 11.25
C SER A 150 -17.59 3.96 11.29
N PRO A 151 -18.00 4.52 12.44
CA PRO A 151 -19.23 5.30 12.55
C PRO A 151 -19.09 6.73 12.02
N ILE A 152 -17.86 7.24 11.85
CA ILE A 152 -17.60 8.60 11.37
C ILE A 152 -17.57 8.73 9.85
N LEU A 153 -17.57 7.60 9.13
CA LEU A 153 -17.73 7.54 7.68
C LEU A 153 -19.20 7.34 7.31
N SER A 154 -19.68 8.12 6.34
CA SER A 154 -20.96 7.88 5.68
C SER A 154 -20.95 6.62 4.83
N GLU A 155 -22.12 6.10 4.51
CA GLU A 155 -22.26 4.92 3.63
C GLU A 155 -21.62 5.14 2.25
N THR A 156 -21.65 6.37 1.72
CA THR A 156 -20.98 6.71 0.46
C THR A 156 -19.46 6.62 0.58
N GLU A 157 -18.89 7.11 1.68
CA GLU A 157 -17.45 7.06 1.92
C GLU A 157 -16.94 5.62 2.13
N LYS A 158 -17.82 4.73 2.61
CA LYS A 158 -17.52 3.29 2.79
C LYS A 158 -17.49 2.49 1.48
N ILE A 159 -18.06 3.00 0.38
CA ILE A 159 -18.11 2.26 -0.91
C ILE A 159 -16.71 1.86 -1.38
N ARG A 160 -15.75 2.79 -1.36
CA ARG A 160 -14.37 2.54 -1.82
C ARG A 160 -13.64 1.51 -0.93
N PRO A 161 -13.55 1.67 0.40
CA PRO A 161 -12.87 0.68 1.24
C PRO A 161 -13.58 -0.68 1.22
N GLN A 162 -14.91 -0.73 1.11
CA GLN A 162 -15.67 -1.97 0.96
C GLN A 162 -15.27 -2.71 -0.33
N ALA A 163 -15.27 -2.02 -1.47
CA ALA A 163 -14.88 -2.62 -2.75
C ALA A 163 -13.41 -3.10 -2.75
N ARG A 164 -12.50 -2.33 -2.15
CA ARG A 164 -11.09 -2.74 -1.98
C ARG A 164 -10.97 -3.95 -1.06
N LEU A 165 -11.73 -4.03 0.03
CA LEU A 165 -11.71 -5.15 0.95
C LEU A 165 -12.21 -6.43 0.28
N GLU A 166 -13.30 -6.35 -0.48
CA GLU A 166 -13.83 -7.46 -1.27
C GLU A 166 -12.81 -7.97 -2.30
N LEU A 167 -12.08 -7.06 -2.96
CA LEU A 167 -11.00 -7.43 -3.87
C LEU A 167 -9.79 -8.05 -3.15
N ALA A 168 -9.40 -7.52 -1.99
CA ALA A 168 -8.30 -8.03 -1.19
C ALA A 168 -8.56 -9.46 -0.69
N GLN A 169 -9.81 -9.82 -0.38
CA GLN A 169 -10.17 -11.20 -0.03
C GLN A 169 -10.05 -12.18 -1.21
N LYS A 170 -10.08 -11.71 -2.46
CA LYS A 170 -9.87 -12.57 -3.63
C LYS A 170 -8.40 -12.91 -3.79
N ASN A 171 -8.14 -14.20 -4.01
CA ASN A 171 -6.79 -14.75 -4.16
C ASN A 171 -5.86 -14.39 -2.98
N ARG A 172 -6.41 -14.18 -1.79
CA ARG A 172 -5.63 -13.87 -0.59
C ARG A 172 -4.69 -15.01 -0.26
N VAL A 173 -3.51 -14.72 0.27
CA VAL A 173 -2.54 -15.74 0.69
C VAL A 173 -3.23 -16.76 1.61
N GLY A 174 -2.99 -18.04 1.34
CA GLY A 174 -3.64 -19.13 2.06
C GLY A 174 -5.01 -19.56 1.53
N THR A 175 -5.61 -18.82 0.59
CA THR A 175 -6.88 -19.19 -0.06
C THR A 175 -6.63 -19.83 -1.43
N LYS A 176 -7.65 -20.48 -2.00
CA LYS A 176 -7.57 -21.01 -3.36
C LYS A 176 -7.76 -19.88 -4.37
N ALA A 177 -6.84 -19.76 -5.33
CA ALA A 177 -6.94 -18.77 -6.40
C ALA A 177 -8.22 -18.98 -7.23
N LEU A 178 -8.83 -17.89 -7.72
CA LEU A 178 -10.00 -17.94 -8.58
C LEU A 178 -9.61 -18.50 -9.95
N ASP A 179 -10.38 -19.47 -10.44
CA ASP A 179 -10.17 -20.06 -11.76
C ASP A 179 -10.59 -19.07 -12.86
N PHE A 180 -9.95 -19.20 -14.02
CA PHE A 180 -10.27 -18.44 -15.22
C PHE A 180 -9.84 -19.23 -16.45
N THR A 181 -10.45 -18.92 -17.60
CA THR A 181 -10.09 -19.49 -18.90
C THR A 181 -9.07 -18.60 -19.58
N TYR A 182 -7.95 -19.17 -20.02
CA TYR A 182 -7.01 -18.51 -20.91
C TYR A 182 -7.12 -19.08 -22.33
N THR A 183 -6.80 -18.25 -23.32
CA THR A 183 -6.74 -18.64 -24.74
C THR A 183 -5.31 -18.51 -25.24
N LEU A 184 -4.81 -19.52 -25.94
CA LEU A 184 -3.50 -19.52 -26.57
C LEU A 184 -3.57 -18.86 -27.96
N ALA A 185 -2.43 -18.51 -28.53
CA ALA A 185 -2.38 -17.95 -29.89
C ALA A 185 -2.97 -18.88 -30.97
N SER A 186 -2.94 -20.19 -30.74
CA SER A 186 -3.57 -21.20 -31.60
C SER A 186 -5.11 -21.21 -31.51
N GLY A 187 -5.69 -20.48 -30.56
CA GLY A 187 -7.12 -20.51 -30.23
C GLY A 187 -7.50 -21.62 -29.25
N ALA A 188 -6.59 -22.54 -28.92
CA ALA A 188 -6.82 -23.54 -27.87
C ALA A 188 -7.03 -22.85 -26.52
N GLN A 189 -7.94 -23.39 -25.72
CA GLN A 189 -8.29 -22.85 -24.41
C GLN A 189 -7.92 -23.84 -23.30
N GLY A 190 -7.59 -23.31 -22.13
CA GLY A 190 -7.43 -24.07 -20.90
C GLY A 190 -7.85 -23.21 -19.72
N THR A 191 -7.95 -23.81 -18.53
CA THR A 191 -8.19 -23.06 -17.29
C THR A 191 -6.99 -23.14 -16.34
N LEU A 192 -6.87 -22.18 -15.43
CA LEU A 192 -5.82 -22.21 -14.40
C LEU A 192 -5.84 -23.54 -13.63
N TYR A 193 -7.02 -24.05 -13.29
CA TYR A 193 -7.17 -25.30 -12.55
C TYR A 193 -6.79 -26.56 -13.34
N GLN A 194 -6.77 -26.49 -14.67
CA GLN A 194 -6.33 -27.62 -15.51
C GLN A 194 -4.81 -27.79 -15.56
N ILE A 195 -4.05 -26.78 -15.13
CA ILE A 195 -2.59 -26.83 -15.09
C ILE A 195 -2.13 -27.79 -13.98
N LYS A 196 -1.46 -28.88 -14.37
CA LYS A 196 -0.93 -29.90 -13.46
C LYS A 196 0.57 -29.72 -13.24
N SER A 197 0.94 -29.15 -12.11
CA SER A 197 2.34 -29.00 -11.66
C SER A 197 2.38 -28.78 -10.14
N ASP A 198 3.52 -29.08 -9.50
CA ASP A 198 3.71 -28.87 -8.06
C ASP A 198 3.53 -27.39 -7.67
N TYR A 199 3.97 -26.49 -8.57
CA TYR A 199 3.80 -25.05 -8.45
C TYR A 199 3.31 -24.46 -9.77
N THR A 200 2.49 -23.42 -9.68
CA THR A 200 2.11 -22.57 -10.82
C THR A 200 2.50 -21.13 -10.50
N LEU A 201 3.35 -20.53 -11.34
CA LEU A 201 3.63 -19.10 -11.29
C LEU A 201 2.72 -18.42 -12.31
N LEU A 202 1.70 -17.70 -11.82
CA LEU A 202 0.85 -16.86 -12.66
C LEU A 202 1.52 -15.49 -12.78
N PHE A 203 1.78 -15.09 -14.02
CA PHE A 203 2.37 -13.81 -14.38
C PHE A 203 1.39 -13.00 -15.22
N ILE A 204 0.68 -12.07 -14.58
CA ILE A 204 -0.22 -11.14 -15.26
C ILE A 204 0.64 -10.01 -15.83
N ASN A 205 0.54 -9.78 -17.14
CA ASN A 205 1.42 -8.88 -17.89
C ASN A 205 0.66 -7.99 -18.87
N ASN A 206 1.38 -6.98 -19.37
CA ASN A 206 0.95 -6.11 -20.45
C ASN A 206 2.06 -6.07 -21.53
N PRO A 207 1.76 -6.32 -22.81
CA PRO A 207 2.70 -6.17 -23.92
C PRO A 207 3.35 -4.78 -23.95
N GLY A 208 4.59 -4.70 -24.44
CA GLY A 208 5.32 -3.43 -24.58
C GLY A 208 5.70 -2.73 -23.26
N CYS A 209 5.38 -3.33 -22.10
CA CYS A 209 5.68 -2.78 -20.79
C CYS A 209 7.13 -3.08 -20.38
N HIS A 210 7.92 -2.03 -20.12
CA HIS A 210 9.32 -2.16 -19.67
C HIS A 210 9.46 -3.02 -18.42
N ALA A 211 8.62 -2.81 -17.40
CA ALA A 211 8.63 -3.61 -16.17
C ALA A 211 8.26 -5.08 -16.42
N CYS A 212 7.41 -5.38 -17.41
CA CYS A 212 7.15 -6.76 -17.83
C CYS A 212 8.40 -7.39 -18.46
N THR A 213 9.12 -6.67 -19.32
CA THR A 213 10.39 -7.13 -19.90
C THR A 213 11.43 -7.41 -18.82
N GLU A 214 11.60 -6.52 -17.83
CA GLU A 214 12.49 -6.74 -16.68
C GLU A 214 12.09 -7.98 -15.87
N THR A 215 10.78 -8.18 -15.65
CA THR A 215 10.25 -9.36 -14.96
C THR A 215 10.55 -10.64 -15.74
N ILE A 216 10.40 -10.62 -17.06
CA ILE A 216 10.74 -11.76 -17.93
C ILE A 216 12.23 -12.11 -17.81
N GLU A 217 13.12 -11.14 -17.94
CA GLU A 217 14.56 -11.36 -17.85
C GLU A 217 15.00 -11.82 -16.45
N ALA A 218 14.43 -11.24 -15.39
CA ALA A 218 14.66 -11.68 -14.03
C ALA A 218 14.25 -13.16 -13.83
N LEU A 219 13.04 -13.55 -14.26
CA LEU A 219 12.59 -14.94 -14.15
C LEU A 219 13.46 -15.92 -14.95
N LYS A 220 13.92 -15.52 -16.14
CA LYS A 220 14.86 -16.31 -16.96
C LYS A 220 16.22 -16.47 -16.28
N SER A 221 16.69 -15.44 -15.58
CA SER A 221 17.99 -15.43 -14.91
C SER A 221 18.06 -16.37 -13.70
N ILE A 222 16.91 -16.75 -13.12
CA ILE A 222 16.84 -17.65 -11.96
C ILE A 222 17.06 -19.11 -12.42
N PRO A 223 18.21 -19.75 -12.14
CA PRO A 223 18.51 -21.08 -12.67
C PRO A 223 17.51 -22.15 -12.21
N MET A 224 17.04 -22.02 -10.97
CA MET A 224 16.05 -22.92 -10.36
C MET A 224 14.71 -22.90 -11.10
N VAL A 225 14.26 -21.74 -11.60
CA VAL A 225 13.02 -21.64 -12.38
C VAL A 225 13.11 -22.51 -13.63
N SER A 226 14.20 -22.36 -14.39
CA SER A 226 14.43 -23.15 -15.60
C SER A 226 14.54 -24.65 -15.30
N GLU A 227 15.17 -25.03 -14.19
CA GLU A 227 15.29 -26.43 -13.77
C GLU A 227 13.93 -27.04 -13.38
N LEU A 228 13.13 -26.33 -12.59
CA LEU A 228 11.81 -26.80 -12.16
C LEU A 228 10.82 -26.92 -13.34
N ILE A 229 10.91 -26.03 -14.34
CA ILE A 229 10.14 -26.13 -15.58
C ILE A 229 10.54 -27.41 -16.35
N LYS A 230 11.85 -27.67 -16.52
CA LYS A 230 12.34 -28.89 -17.18
C LYS A 230 11.89 -30.17 -16.47
N LYS A 231 11.85 -30.15 -15.13
CA LYS A 231 11.34 -31.25 -14.30
C LYS A 231 9.80 -31.32 -14.24
N LYS A 232 9.08 -30.43 -14.92
CA LYS A 232 7.60 -30.29 -14.88
C LYS A 232 7.03 -30.05 -13.48
N LYS A 233 7.85 -29.53 -12.56
CA LYS A 233 7.43 -29.15 -11.21
C LYS A 233 6.87 -27.74 -11.16
N LEU A 234 7.35 -26.85 -12.03
CA LEU A 234 6.87 -25.48 -12.16
C LEU A 234 6.25 -25.27 -13.54
N THR A 235 5.07 -24.69 -13.58
CA THR A 235 4.48 -24.13 -14.80
C THR A 235 4.38 -22.62 -14.65
N ILE A 236 4.90 -21.86 -15.62
CA ILE A 236 4.65 -20.41 -15.71
C ILE A 236 3.48 -20.19 -16.66
N LEU A 237 2.44 -19.52 -16.17
CA LEU A 237 1.30 -19.04 -16.96
C LEU A 237 1.44 -17.52 -17.11
N SER A 238 1.91 -17.07 -18.27
CA SER A 238 1.87 -15.68 -18.69
C SER A 238 0.46 -15.36 -19.21
N LEU A 239 -0.17 -14.35 -18.63
CA LEU A 239 -1.55 -13.99 -18.92
C LEU A 239 -1.71 -12.50 -19.23
N TYR A 240 -2.22 -12.20 -20.41
CA TYR A 240 -2.63 -10.87 -20.81
C TYR A 240 -4.15 -10.66 -20.61
N PRO A 241 -4.58 -9.72 -19.75
CA PRO A 241 -6.01 -9.54 -19.43
C PRO A 241 -6.74 -8.47 -20.26
N ASP A 242 -6.04 -7.70 -21.10
CA ASP A 242 -6.58 -6.53 -21.81
C ASP A 242 -6.87 -6.77 -23.30
N GLU A 243 -7.33 -5.72 -23.99
CA GLU A 243 -8.01 -5.77 -25.29
C GLU A 243 -7.08 -5.75 -26.52
N GLU A 244 -5.84 -5.24 -26.38
CA GLU A 244 -4.89 -5.00 -27.48
C GLU A 244 -4.19 -6.30 -27.95
N LEU A 245 -4.98 -7.24 -28.48
CA LEU A 245 -4.50 -8.56 -28.86
C LEU A 245 -3.46 -8.52 -29.99
N ASP A 246 -3.54 -7.54 -30.88
CA ASP A 246 -2.53 -7.36 -31.95
C ASP A 246 -1.17 -6.97 -31.37
N GLU A 247 -1.16 -6.15 -30.31
CA GLU A 247 0.06 -5.80 -29.59
C GLU A 247 0.62 -7.01 -28.83
N TRP A 248 -0.25 -7.77 -28.17
CA TRP A 248 0.13 -9.03 -27.52
C TRP A 248 0.76 -10.02 -28.52
N ARG A 249 0.20 -10.17 -29.72
CA ARG A 249 0.77 -11.04 -30.76
C ARG A 249 2.14 -10.59 -31.22
N LYS A 250 2.39 -9.27 -31.32
CA LYS A 250 3.69 -8.71 -31.71
C LYS A 250 4.77 -8.97 -30.67
N HIS A 251 4.45 -8.81 -29.38
CA HIS A 251 5.42 -8.99 -28.28
C HIS A 251 5.51 -10.43 -27.77
N ARG A 252 4.70 -11.36 -28.31
CA ARG A 252 4.66 -12.75 -27.87
C ARG A 252 6.02 -13.45 -27.90
N SER A 253 6.90 -13.10 -28.84
CA SER A 253 8.24 -13.68 -28.96
C SER A 253 9.18 -13.30 -27.82
N GLU A 254 8.84 -12.30 -27.01
CA GLU A 254 9.60 -11.92 -25.82
C GLU A 254 9.42 -12.93 -24.68
N PHE A 255 8.29 -13.64 -24.67
CA PHE A 255 8.01 -14.66 -23.68
C PHE A 255 8.61 -16.01 -24.09
N PRO A 256 9.29 -16.73 -23.17
CA PRO A 256 9.80 -18.07 -23.44
C PRO A 256 8.72 -19.04 -23.94
N ALA A 257 9.08 -19.89 -24.90
CA ALA A 257 8.16 -20.86 -25.50
C ALA A 257 7.79 -22.00 -24.54
N GLU A 258 8.60 -22.21 -23.50
CA GLU A 258 8.39 -23.16 -22.42
C GLU A 258 7.26 -22.74 -21.47
N TRP A 259 6.86 -21.46 -21.51
CA TRP A 259 5.76 -20.94 -20.70
C TRP A 259 4.42 -21.13 -21.41
N ILE A 260 3.34 -21.19 -20.62
CA ILE A 260 1.99 -21.07 -21.16
C ILE A 260 1.72 -19.58 -21.36
N ASN A 261 1.79 -19.12 -22.62
CA ASN A 261 1.53 -17.72 -22.98
C ASN A 261 0.11 -17.58 -23.52
N GLY A 262 -0.79 -17.05 -22.69
CA GLY A 262 -2.22 -16.91 -22.99
C GLY A 262 -2.76 -15.51 -22.77
N TYR A 263 -3.98 -15.29 -23.22
CA TYR A 263 -4.75 -14.06 -23.02
C TYR A 263 -6.19 -14.38 -22.58
N ASP A 264 -6.83 -13.44 -21.89
CA ASP A 264 -8.24 -13.54 -21.51
C ASP A 264 -9.15 -13.03 -22.63
N LYS A 265 -9.58 -13.97 -23.49
CA LYS A 265 -10.41 -13.66 -24.67
C LYS A 265 -11.74 -12.96 -24.33
N SER A 266 -12.28 -13.18 -23.13
CA SER A 266 -13.59 -12.64 -22.72
C SER A 266 -13.46 -11.48 -21.73
N PHE A 267 -12.23 -11.04 -21.43
CA PHE A 267 -11.95 -10.00 -20.44
C PHE A 267 -12.61 -10.29 -19.08
N THR A 268 -12.78 -11.57 -18.75
CA THR A 268 -13.48 -12.04 -17.55
C THR A 268 -12.78 -11.56 -16.28
N ILE A 269 -11.44 -11.53 -16.29
CA ILE A 269 -10.62 -11.11 -15.16
C ILE A 269 -10.89 -9.65 -14.82
N LYS A 270 -10.89 -8.79 -15.85
CA LYS A 270 -11.18 -7.35 -15.73
C LYS A 270 -12.65 -7.10 -15.40
N THR A 271 -13.58 -7.66 -16.17
CA THR A 271 -15.03 -7.39 -16.02
C THR A 271 -15.63 -7.94 -14.73
N LYS A 272 -15.09 -9.02 -14.17
CA LYS A 272 -15.54 -9.60 -12.88
C LYS A 272 -14.61 -9.28 -11.71
N ASN A 273 -13.58 -8.48 -11.92
CA ASN A 273 -12.55 -8.18 -10.92
C ASN A 273 -12.04 -9.46 -10.23
N LEU A 274 -11.66 -10.48 -11.01
CA LEU A 274 -11.22 -11.77 -10.46
C LEU A 274 -9.84 -11.67 -9.83
N TYR A 275 -8.97 -10.83 -10.38
CA TYR A 275 -7.64 -10.52 -9.87
C TYR A 275 -7.50 -9.01 -9.75
N ASP A 276 -6.70 -8.56 -8.80
CA ASP A 276 -6.37 -7.15 -8.67
C ASP A 276 -5.40 -6.75 -9.78
N LEU A 277 -5.84 -5.85 -10.65
CA LEU A 277 -5.09 -5.34 -11.80
C LEU A 277 -4.58 -3.92 -11.57
N LYS A 278 -4.53 -3.43 -10.32
CA LYS A 278 -4.01 -2.09 -9.98
C LYS A 278 -2.55 -1.88 -10.44
N ALA A 279 -1.80 -2.96 -10.56
CA ALA A 279 -0.42 -2.97 -11.04
C ALA A 279 -0.17 -4.16 -11.96
N ILE A 280 0.51 -3.86 -13.06
CA ILE A 280 1.00 -4.85 -14.02
C ILE A 280 2.46 -4.44 -14.32
N PRO A 281 3.45 -5.36 -14.23
CA PRO A 281 3.34 -6.79 -13.96
C PRO A 281 2.91 -7.15 -12.53
N THR A 282 2.24 -8.29 -12.35
CA THR A 282 2.03 -8.89 -11.02
C THR A 282 2.23 -10.41 -11.04
N LEU A 283 2.82 -10.95 -9.97
CA LEU A 283 3.17 -12.37 -9.85
C LEU A 283 2.42 -13.03 -8.69
N TYR A 284 1.88 -14.21 -8.95
CA TYR A 284 1.28 -15.09 -7.95
C TYR A 284 1.98 -16.45 -7.98
N LEU A 285 2.45 -16.92 -6.83
CA LEU A 285 2.93 -18.28 -6.67
C LEU A 285 1.83 -19.14 -6.07
N LEU A 286 1.48 -20.22 -6.76
CA LEU A 286 0.42 -21.14 -6.35
C LEU A 286 0.99 -22.54 -6.13
N ASP A 287 0.43 -23.26 -5.15
CA ASP A 287 0.74 -24.68 -4.96
C ASP A 287 0.00 -25.61 -5.95
N ALA A 288 0.20 -26.91 -5.81
CA ALA A 288 -0.43 -27.95 -6.64
C ALA A 288 -1.97 -27.88 -6.64
N ASN A 289 -2.57 -27.43 -5.54
CA ASN A 289 -4.02 -27.25 -5.36
C ASN A 289 -4.50 -25.84 -5.74
N LYS A 290 -3.63 -25.01 -6.31
CA LYS A 290 -3.86 -23.60 -6.64
C LYS A 290 -4.13 -22.72 -5.41
N LYS A 291 -3.68 -23.15 -4.23
CA LYS A 291 -3.63 -22.29 -3.04
C LYS A 291 -2.57 -21.23 -3.25
N VAL A 292 -2.91 -19.98 -2.95
CA VAL A 292 -2.00 -18.84 -3.09
C VAL A 292 -0.94 -18.90 -1.99
N LEU A 293 0.31 -19.06 -2.40
CA LEU A 293 1.48 -19.02 -1.52
C LEU A 293 2.02 -17.59 -1.43
N LEU A 294 2.09 -16.90 -2.57
CA LEU A 294 2.48 -15.50 -2.67
C LEU A 294 1.51 -14.76 -3.59
N LYS A 295 1.18 -13.52 -3.24
CA LYS A 295 0.33 -12.60 -3.97
C LYS A 295 1.10 -11.30 -4.21
N ASP A 296 1.02 -10.77 -5.44
CA ASP A 296 1.67 -9.51 -5.84
C ASP A 296 3.17 -9.44 -5.52
N ALA A 297 3.84 -10.58 -5.75
CA ALA A 297 5.19 -10.84 -5.28
C ALA A 297 6.26 -10.29 -6.22
N THR A 298 7.42 -9.95 -5.66
CA THR A 298 8.63 -9.66 -6.43
C THR A 298 9.26 -10.96 -6.94
N THR A 299 10.07 -10.88 -7.99
CA THR A 299 10.85 -12.03 -8.50
C THR A 299 11.81 -12.58 -7.44
N GLN A 300 12.33 -11.73 -6.55
CA GLN A 300 13.13 -12.15 -5.40
C GLN A 300 12.31 -13.01 -4.42
N ALA A 301 11.10 -12.59 -4.06
CA ALA A 301 10.24 -13.39 -3.19
C ALA A 301 9.87 -14.74 -3.82
N ILE A 302 9.69 -14.80 -5.15
CA ILE A 302 9.52 -16.07 -5.88
C ILE A 302 10.75 -16.96 -5.70
N TYR A 303 11.96 -16.42 -5.87
CA TYR A 303 13.20 -17.16 -5.70
C TYR A 303 13.32 -17.74 -4.28
N ASP A 304 13.04 -16.93 -3.25
CA ASP A 304 13.19 -17.34 -1.85
C ASP A 304 12.18 -18.41 -1.40
N ASN A 305 11.04 -18.53 -2.10
CA ASN A 305 9.94 -19.44 -1.72
C ASN A 305 9.80 -20.67 -2.62
N LEU A 306 10.54 -20.74 -3.70
CA LEU A 306 10.64 -21.98 -4.48
C LEU A 306 11.56 -22.95 -3.73
N PRO A 307 11.23 -24.26 -3.68
CA PRO A 307 12.00 -25.22 -2.90
C PRO A 307 13.43 -25.31 -3.41
N MET A 308 14.39 -24.90 -2.57
CA MET A 308 15.80 -25.20 -2.79
C MET A 308 16.00 -26.71 -2.71
N GLN A 309 16.70 -27.28 -3.70
CA GLN A 309 17.12 -28.68 -3.66
C GLN A 309 18.22 -28.90 -2.63
#